data_AF-A0A1Q3CFS4-F1
#
_entry.id   AF-A0A1Q3CFS4-F1
#
_cell.length_a   1.000
_cell.length_b   1.000
_cell.length_c   1.000
_cell.angle_alpha   90.00
_cell.angle_beta   90.00
_cell.angle_gamma   90.00
#
_symmetry.space_group_name_H-M   'P 1'
#
loop_
_entity.id
_entity.type
_entity.pdbx_description
1 polymer ?
#
loop_
_entity_poly.entity_id
_entity_poly.type
_entity_poly.pdbx_seq_one_letter_code
_entity_poly.pdbx_strand_id
1 'polypeptide(L)'
;MVYASCDTNQRQLLWHDLSNFNPGSLPWLIGGDFNTISKPSEKYGGGSYSNKSMDHFNSFIAKTSLLEVSFLGDQYTWCNNNASLKRIWLRLDRLLTNLAGSLAFPNLKVVHKPRILHNHCPLVAIF
;
A
#
# COMPACT_ATOMS: atom_id res chain seq x y z
N MET A 1 -0.50 -3.33 -11.53
CA MET A 1 -1.47 -2.72 -10.59
C MET A 1 -1.96 -3.82 -9.66
N VAL A 2 -2.03 -3.58 -8.35
CA VAL A 2 -2.50 -4.54 -7.34
C VAL A 2 -3.90 -4.18 -6.88
N TYR A 3 -4.75 -5.18 -6.72
CA TYR A 3 -5.99 -5.11 -5.96
C TYR A 3 -6.07 -6.36 -5.09
N ALA A 4 -5.56 -6.26 -3.86
CA ALA A 4 -5.49 -7.40 -2.95
C ALA A 4 -6.87 -7.67 -2.32
N SER A 5 -7.17 -8.94 -2.05
CA SER A 5 -8.42 -9.32 -1.39
C SER A 5 -8.52 -8.74 0.03
N CYS A 6 -9.74 -8.41 0.48
CA CYS A 6 -10.02 -8.11 1.89
C CYS A 6 -9.82 -9.35 2.78
N ASP A 7 -9.96 -10.56 2.22
CA ASP A 7 -9.68 -11.82 2.92
C ASP A 7 -8.18 -11.99 3.15
N THR A 8 -7.81 -12.31 4.40
CA THR A 8 -6.39 -12.36 4.80
C THR A 8 -5.66 -13.57 4.21
N ASN A 9 -6.36 -14.70 4.02
CA ASN A 9 -5.74 -15.90 3.48
C ASN A 9 -5.47 -15.74 1.97
N GLN A 10 -6.44 -15.22 1.22
CA GLN A 10 -6.27 -14.91 -0.20
C GLN A 10 -5.18 -13.86 -0.42
N ARG A 11 -5.13 -12.84 0.44
CA ARG A 11 -4.07 -11.83 0.40
C ARG A 11 -2.69 -12.41 0.71
N GLN A 12 -2.59 -13.38 1.61
CA GLN A 12 -1.33 -14.08 1.89
C GLN A 12 -0.83 -14.91 0.69
N LEU A 13 -1.74 -15.53 -0.07
CA LEU A 13 -1.38 -16.22 -1.33
C LEU A 13 -0.79 -15.23 -2.34
N LEU A 14 -1.41 -14.06 -2.50
CA LEU A 14 -0.87 -13.01 -3.36
C LEU A 14 0.55 -12.58 -2.94
N TRP A 15 0.80 -12.42 -1.63
CA TRP A 15 2.14 -12.12 -1.11
C TRP A 15 3.15 -13.23 -1.42
N HIS A 16 2.74 -14.49 -1.36
CA HIS A 16 3.59 -15.61 -1.73
C HIS A 16 3.97 -15.53 -3.21
N ASP A 17 3.00 -15.34 -4.09
CA ASP A 17 3.22 -15.27 -5.55
C ASP A 17 4.11 -14.09 -5.92
N LEU A 18 3.81 -12.90 -5.39
CA LEU A 18 4.63 -11.70 -5.63
C LEU A 18 6.04 -11.83 -5.04
N SER A 19 6.21 -12.59 -3.96
CA SER A 19 7.53 -12.87 -3.39
C SER A 19 8.40 -13.80 -4.23
N ASN A 20 7.79 -14.56 -5.13
CA ASN A 20 8.49 -15.47 -6.03
C ASN A 20 8.69 -14.85 -7.43
N PHE A 21 8.06 -13.70 -7.70
CA PHE A 21 8.30 -12.95 -8.92
C PHE A 21 9.72 -12.36 -8.92
N ASN A 22 10.45 -12.56 -10.01
CA ASN A 22 11.81 -12.07 -10.18
C ASN A 22 11.90 -11.17 -11.44
N PRO A 23 11.98 -9.83 -11.29
CA PRO A 23 12.18 -8.92 -12.41
C PRO A 23 13.63 -8.93 -12.95
N GLY A 24 14.52 -9.74 -12.36
CA GLY A 24 15.96 -9.70 -12.65
C GLY A 24 16.54 -8.33 -12.26
N SER A 25 17.32 -7.73 -13.16
CA SER A 25 17.90 -6.39 -12.96
C SER A 25 17.01 -5.25 -13.45
N LEU A 26 15.77 -5.53 -13.87
CA LEU A 26 14.88 -4.51 -14.40
C LEU A 26 14.21 -3.68 -13.29
N PRO A 27 13.91 -2.40 -13.54
CA PRO A 27 13.00 -1.62 -12.72
C PRO A 27 11.67 -2.34 -12.52
N TRP A 28 11.24 -2.48 -11.26
CA TRP A 28 9.95 -3.07 -10.92
C TRP A 28 9.13 -2.11 -10.08
N LEU A 29 7.97 -1.72 -10.60
CA LEU A 29 6.99 -0.88 -9.93
C LEU A 29 5.73 -1.69 -9.65
N ILE A 30 5.29 -1.69 -8.40
CA ILE A 30 4.07 -2.37 -7.99
C ILE A 30 3.26 -1.44 -7.09
N GLY A 31 2.06 -1.07 -7.54
CA GLY A 31 1.19 -0.16 -6.80
C GLY A 31 -0.28 -0.44 -7.03
N GLY A 32 -1.10 0.07 -6.12
CA GLY A 32 -2.55 -0.14 -6.06
C GLY A 32 -3.03 -0.32 -4.62
N ASP A 33 -4.20 -0.94 -4.48
CA ASP A 33 -4.83 -1.22 -3.18
C ASP A 33 -4.30 -2.55 -2.62
N PHE A 34 -3.49 -2.47 -1.56
CA PHE A 34 -2.95 -3.65 -0.90
C PHE A 34 -3.90 -4.21 0.18
N ASN A 35 -5.02 -3.54 0.49
CA ASN A 35 -5.99 -3.93 1.53
C ASN A 35 -5.37 -4.30 2.88
N THR A 36 -4.20 -3.74 3.18
CA THR A 36 -3.50 -3.90 4.46
C THR A 36 -2.67 -2.66 4.76
N ILE A 37 -2.51 -2.39 6.05
CA ILE A 37 -1.54 -1.41 6.54
C ILE A 37 -0.20 -2.09 6.84
N SER A 38 0.90 -1.33 6.91
CA SER A 38 2.22 -1.84 7.29
C SER A 38 2.60 -1.52 8.74
N LYS A 39 1.97 -0.50 9.35
CA LYS A 39 2.23 -0.06 10.72
C LYS A 39 0.96 0.45 11.42
N PRO A 40 0.86 0.40 12.76
CA PRO A 40 -0.31 0.88 13.48
C PRO A 40 -0.68 2.34 13.20
N SER A 41 0.31 3.21 12.95
CA SER A 41 0.07 4.63 12.65
C SER A 41 -0.60 4.89 11.30
N GLU A 42 -0.74 3.87 10.46
CA GLU A 42 -1.51 3.94 9.20
C GLU A 42 -3.00 3.70 9.40
N LYS A 43 -3.45 3.62 10.65
CA LYS A 43 -4.85 3.56 11.02
C LYS A 43 -5.22 4.71 11.95
N TYR A 44 -6.41 5.25 11.76
CA TYR A 44 -7.06 6.14 12.72
C TYR A 44 -8.51 5.70 12.97
N GLY A 45 -8.90 5.67 14.24
CA GLY A 45 -10.24 5.24 14.68
C GLY A 45 -10.47 3.72 14.67
N GLY A 46 -11.56 3.28 15.28
CA GLY A 46 -11.91 1.87 15.43
C GLY A 46 -10.99 1.11 16.40
N GLY A 47 -11.13 -0.22 16.43
CA GLY A 47 -10.29 -1.10 17.26
C GLY A 47 -8.90 -1.36 16.66
N SER A 48 -8.07 -2.18 17.32
CA SER A 48 -6.74 -2.56 16.82
C SER A 48 -6.80 -3.23 15.44
N TYR A 49 -5.73 -3.08 14.65
CA TYR A 49 -5.56 -3.83 13.40
C TYR A 49 -4.82 -5.14 13.66
N SER A 50 -4.98 -6.14 12.80
CA SER A 50 -4.31 -7.44 12.94
C SER A 50 -2.80 -7.33 12.75
N ASN A 51 -2.02 -7.59 13.80
CA ASN A 51 -0.55 -7.63 13.72
C ASN A 51 -0.10 -8.67 12.68
N LYS A 52 -0.71 -9.85 12.66
CA LYS A 52 -0.37 -10.92 11.71
C LYS A 52 -0.52 -10.49 10.24
N SER A 53 -1.54 -9.70 9.91
CA SER A 53 -1.70 -9.18 8.54
C SER A 53 -0.59 -8.20 8.16
N MET A 54 -0.19 -7.34 9.10
CA MET A 54 0.94 -6.41 8.90
C MET A 54 2.25 -7.19 8.74
N ASP A 55 2.48 -8.21 9.57
CA ASP A 55 3.70 -9.01 9.55
C ASP A 55 3.88 -9.74 8.22
N HIS A 56 2.82 -10.36 7.68
CA HIS A 56 2.86 -10.99 6.37
C HIS A 56 3.18 -9.98 5.26
N PHE A 57 2.57 -8.80 5.30
CA PHE A 57 2.79 -7.76 4.30
C PHE A 57 4.23 -7.22 4.35
N ASN A 58 4.71 -6.90 5.55
CA ASN A 58 6.08 -6.43 5.78
C ASN A 58 7.12 -7.51 5.41
N SER A 59 6.82 -8.78 5.67
CA SER A 59 7.68 -9.90 5.26
C SER A 59 7.79 -10.02 3.74
N PHE A 60 6.68 -9.80 3.02
CA PHE A 60 6.69 -9.75 1.56
C PHE A 60 7.56 -8.59 1.04
N ILE A 61 7.37 -7.37 1.56
CA ILE A 61 8.15 -6.20 1.16
C ILE A 61 9.65 -6.45 1.41
N ALA A 62 10.00 -6.99 2.58
CA ALA A 62 11.37 -7.30 2.94
C ALA A 62 11.98 -8.39 2.04
N LYS A 63 11.25 -9.50 1.82
CA LYS A 63 11.72 -10.63 0.99
C LYS A 63 11.97 -10.20 -0.46
N THR A 64 11.17 -9.26 -0.97
CA THR A 64 11.30 -8.74 -2.33
C THR A 64 12.25 -7.55 -2.46
N SER A 65 12.83 -7.08 -1.33
CA SER A 65 13.68 -5.88 -1.29
C SER A 65 13.02 -4.66 -1.95
N LEU A 66 11.70 -4.57 -1.80
CA LEU A 66 10.92 -3.44 -2.29
C LEU A 66 11.01 -2.27 -1.30
N LEU A 67 11.02 -1.08 -1.88
CA LEU A 67 11.07 0.20 -1.20
C LEU A 67 9.75 0.93 -1.45
N GLU A 68 9.19 1.54 -0.42
CA GLU A 68 8.01 2.38 -0.59
C GLU A 68 8.39 3.71 -1.25
N VAL A 69 7.69 4.05 -2.34
CA VAL A 69 7.84 5.35 -3.00
C VAL A 69 7.22 6.42 -2.10
N SER A 70 7.93 7.54 -1.92
CA SER A 70 7.44 8.66 -1.11
C SER A 70 6.16 9.27 -1.69
N PHE A 71 5.29 9.79 -0.82
CA PHE A 71 4.02 10.37 -1.24
C PHE A 71 3.82 11.81 -0.74
N LEU A 72 2.90 12.52 -1.40
CA LEU A 72 2.42 13.86 -1.06
C LEU A 72 0.90 13.81 -0.84
N GLY A 73 0.40 14.61 0.09
CA GLY A 73 -1.03 14.69 0.42
C GLY A 73 -1.38 13.96 1.72
N ASP A 74 -2.63 13.52 1.84
CA ASP A 74 -3.17 12.96 3.07
C ASP A 74 -2.48 11.64 3.47
N GLN A 75 -2.31 11.42 4.78
CA GLN A 75 -1.72 10.18 5.28
C GLN A 75 -2.58 8.95 4.97
N TYR A 76 -3.90 9.09 4.90
CA TYR A 76 -4.83 7.98 4.72
C TYR A 76 -5.41 7.98 3.32
N THR A 77 -5.43 6.80 2.70
CA THR A 77 -5.95 6.62 1.34
C THR A 77 -7.36 6.04 1.33
N TRP A 78 -7.86 5.56 2.46
CA TRP A 78 -9.20 5.01 2.59
C TRP A 78 -9.94 5.49 3.84
N CYS A 79 -11.27 5.62 3.75
CA CYS A 79 -12.16 5.77 4.90
C CYS A 79 -13.46 4.98 4.71
N ASN A 80 -14.00 4.42 5.78
CA ASN A 80 -15.32 3.78 5.75
C ASN A 80 -16.50 4.75 5.58
N ASN A 81 -16.24 6.05 5.50
CA ASN A 81 -17.24 7.13 5.36
C ASN A 81 -18.34 7.14 6.44
N ASN A 82 -18.13 6.44 7.56
CA ASN A 82 -19.06 6.49 8.69
C ASN A 82 -19.01 7.84 9.40
N ALA A 83 -20.06 8.14 10.16
CA ALA A 83 -20.14 9.33 10.99
C ALA A 83 -19.36 9.19 12.32
N SER A 84 -18.83 10.32 12.79
CA SER A 84 -18.32 10.52 14.16
C SER A 84 -17.36 9.41 14.64
N LEU A 85 -17.65 8.78 15.78
CA LEU A 85 -16.75 7.85 16.47
C LEU A 85 -16.56 6.49 15.76
N LYS A 86 -17.41 6.15 14.78
CA LYS A 86 -17.29 4.91 13.98
C LYS A 86 -16.43 5.11 12.74
N ARG A 87 -15.95 6.34 12.49
CA ARG A 87 -15.11 6.65 11.33
C ARG A 87 -13.74 5.99 11.47
N ILE A 88 -13.36 5.25 10.45
CA ILE A 88 -12.06 4.57 10.37
C ILE A 88 -11.35 5.06 9.13
N TRP A 89 -10.07 5.40 9.27
CA TRP A 89 -9.18 5.75 8.17
C TRP A 89 -8.02 4.77 8.11
N LEU A 90 -7.63 4.40 6.89
CA LEU A 90 -6.55 3.45 6.63
C LEU A 90 -5.68 3.93 5.47
N ARG A 91 -4.39 3.59 5.50
CA ARG A 91 -3.48 3.74 4.35
C ARG A 91 -3.32 2.39 3.65
N LEU A 92 -4.18 2.13 2.67
CA LEU A 92 -4.26 0.84 1.95
C LEU A 92 -3.54 0.90 0.61
N ASP A 93 -3.72 2.02 -0.10
CA ASP A 93 -3.08 2.26 -1.38
C ASP A 93 -1.63 2.76 -1.22
N ARG A 94 -0.70 2.20 -2.02
CA ARG A 94 0.70 2.67 -2.10
C ARG A 94 1.37 2.27 -3.42
N LEU A 95 2.58 2.77 -3.65
CA LEU A 95 3.48 2.35 -4.73
C LEU A 95 4.80 1.89 -4.14
N LEU A 96 5.28 0.73 -4.56
CA LEU A 96 6.55 0.15 -4.17
C LEU A 96 7.44 -0.02 -5.40
N THR A 97 8.76 0.10 -5.21
CA THR A 97 9.77 -0.09 -6.25
C THR A 97 10.97 -0.88 -5.74
N ASN A 98 11.64 -1.62 -6.61
CA ASN A 98 12.97 -2.15 -6.29
C ASN A 98 14.05 -1.06 -6.44
N LEU A 99 15.29 -1.38 -6.07
CA LEU A 99 16.44 -0.47 -6.20
C LEU A 99 16.65 0.01 -7.63
N ALA A 100 16.54 -0.87 -8.63
CA ALA A 100 16.69 -0.51 -10.04
C ALA A 100 15.66 0.56 -10.46
N GLY A 101 14.40 0.43 -10.02
CA GLY A 101 13.37 1.44 -10.28
C GLY A 101 13.59 2.74 -9.52
N SER A 102 14.08 2.68 -8.28
CA SER A 102 14.45 3.88 -7.52
C SER A 102 15.55 4.68 -8.22
N LEU A 103 16.57 4.00 -8.77
CA LEU A 103 17.65 4.63 -9.53
C LEU A 103 17.20 5.14 -10.90
N ALA A 104 16.31 4.41 -11.58
CA ALA A 104 15.75 4.83 -12.87
C ALA A 104 14.81 6.04 -12.73
N PHE A 105 14.12 6.16 -11.60
CA PHE A 105 13.12 7.19 -11.35
C PHE A 105 13.33 7.90 -10.00
N PRO A 106 14.44 8.63 -9.82
CA PRO A 106 14.83 9.19 -8.51
C PRO A 106 13.86 10.24 -7.96
N ASN A 107 13.10 10.89 -8.84
CA ASN A 107 12.12 11.92 -8.48
C ASN A 107 10.69 11.37 -8.39
N LEU A 108 10.49 10.06 -8.57
CA LEU A 108 9.18 9.45 -8.53
C LEU A 108 8.53 9.67 -7.16
N LYS A 109 7.34 10.26 -7.18
CA LYS A 109 6.48 10.45 -6.01
C LYS A 109 5.06 10.02 -6.33
N VAL A 110 4.32 9.69 -5.28
CA VAL A 110 2.87 9.44 -5.37
C VAL A 110 2.12 10.64 -4.81
N VAL A 111 1.13 11.16 -5.53
CA VAL A 111 0.22 12.19 -5.02
C VAL A 111 -1.10 11.55 -4.65
N HIS A 112 -1.49 11.70 -3.39
CA HIS A 112 -2.80 11.34 -2.87
C HIS A 112 -3.78 12.47 -3.19
N LYS A 113 -4.70 12.23 -4.15
CA LYS A 113 -5.70 13.24 -4.55
C LYS A 113 -6.90 13.25 -3.60
N PRO A 114 -7.56 14.39 -3.35
CA PRO A 114 -8.70 14.47 -2.44
C PRO A 114 -9.77 13.41 -2.76
N ARG A 115 -10.33 12.79 -1.70
CA ARG A 115 -11.48 11.89 -1.84
C ARG A 115 -12.75 12.72 -2.03
N ILE A 116 -13.33 12.68 -3.23
CA ILE A 116 -14.55 13.43 -3.55
C ILE A 116 -15.80 12.52 -3.44
N LEU A 117 -15.78 11.35 -4.08
CA LEU A 117 -16.96 10.47 -4.18
C LEU A 117 -16.72 9.03 -3.72
N HIS A 118 -15.46 8.61 -3.57
CA HIS A 118 -15.10 7.23 -3.24
C HIS A 118 -14.55 7.12 -1.83
N ASN A 119 -14.65 5.92 -1.27
CA ASN A 119 -13.99 5.57 -0.02
C ASN A 119 -12.45 5.56 -0.16
N HIS A 120 -11.91 5.37 -1.37
CA HIS A 120 -10.49 5.50 -1.70
C HIS A 120 -10.09 6.86 -2.28
N CYS A 121 -8.85 7.23 -2.04
CA CYS A 121 -8.09 8.35 -2.60
C CYS A 121 -7.42 7.92 -3.91
N PRO A 122 -7.59 8.65 -5.02
CA PRO A 122 -6.83 8.36 -6.23
C PRO A 122 -5.32 8.60 -6.02
N LEU A 123 -4.50 7.62 -6.42
CA LEU A 123 -3.05 7.74 -6.44
C LEU A 123 -2.57 8.17 -7.83
N VAL A 124 -1.72 9.20 -7.90
CA VAL A 124 -1.09 9.65 -9.15
C VAL A 124 0.42 9.61 -8.99
N ALA A 125 1.09 8.79 -9.81
CA ALA A 125 2.54 8.80 -9.91
C ALA A 125 3.01 10.02 -10.72
N ILE A 126 3.98 10.75 -10.19
CA ILE A 126 4.62 11.91 -10.85
C ILE A 126 6.14 11.74 -10.80
N PHE A 127 6.84 12.25 -11.82
CA PHE A 127 8.29 12.17 -11.99
C PHE A 127 8.88 13.58 -12.09
#